data_AF-A0A353RAN6-F1
#
_entry.id   AF-A0A353RAN6-F1
#
_cell.length_a   1.000
_cell.length_b   1.000
_cell.length_c   1.000
_cell.angle_alpha   90.00
_cell.angle_beta   90.00
_cell.angle_gamma   90.00
#
_symmetry.space_group_name_H-M   'P 1'
#
loop_
_entity.id
_entity.type
_entity.pdbx_description
1 polymer ?
#
loop_
_entity_poly.entity_id
_entity_poly.type
_entity_poly.pdbx_seq_one_letter_code
_entity_poly.pdbx_strand_id
1 'polypeptide(L)' 'MSSRICELTGITYPIFQGGMAWISEARLAAAVSNAGGLGIISAMNADAAYLK' A
#
# COMPACT_ATOMS: atom_id res chain seq x y z
N MET A 1 0.09 -8.81 -17.35
CA MET A 1 -0.91 -9.74 -16.79
C MET A 1 -2.06 -8.89 -16.29
N SER A 2 -3.20 -8.85 -16.97
CA SER A 2 -4.35 -8.03 -16.49
C SER A 2 -5.16 -8.87 -15.50
N SER A 3 -5.45 -8.30 -14.32
CA SER A 3 -6.35 -8.89 -13.34
C SER A 3 -7.48 -7.92 -13.05
N ARG A 4 -8.65 -8.42 -12.66
CA ARG A 4 -9.77 -7.57 -12.22
C ARG A 4 -9.36 -6.60 -11.11
N ILE A 5 -8.42 -7.01 -10.25
CA ILE A 5 -7.88 -6.15 -9.20
C ILE A 5 -7.03 -5.02 -9.76
N CYS A 6 -6.13 -5.33 -10.69
CA CYS A 6 -5.33 -4.31 -11.38
C CYS A 6 -6.20 -3.28 -12.10
N GLU A 7 -7.29 -3.71 -12.74
CA GLU A 7 -8.26 -2.83 -13.41
C GLU A 7 -9.03 -1.95 -12.42
N LEU A 8 -9.39 -2.48 -11.24
CA LEU A 8 -10.12 -1.74 -10.21
C LEU A 8 -9.25 -0.73 -9.46
N THR A 9 -7.97 -1.05 -9.22
CA THR A 9 -7.08 -0.23 -8.37
C THR A 9 -6.04 0.57 -9.14
N GLY A 10 -5.84 0.29 -10.45
CA GLY A 10 -4.86 0.96 -11.30
C GLY A 10 -3.41 0.49 -11.11
N ILE A 11 -3.18 -0.62 -10.41
CA ILE A 11 -1.82 -1.17 -10.18
C ILE A 11 -1.40 -2.12 -11.32
N THR A 12 -0.10 -2.19 -11.59
CA THR A 12 0.49 -3.05 -12.63
C THR A 12 0.55 -4.53 -12.22
N TYR A 13 0.82 -4.78 -10.94
CA TYR A 13 1.01 -6.12 -10.39
C TYR A 13 -0.07 -6.40 -9.34
N PRO A 14 -0.75 -7.57 -9.38
CA PRO A 14 -1.75 -7.95 -8.38
C PRO A 14 -1.08 -8.39 -7.07
N ILE A 15 -0.17 -7.58 -6.55
CA ILE A 15 0.64 -7.82 -5.36
C ILE A 15 0.39 -6.69 -4.38
N PHE A 16 -0.06 -7.05 -3.18
CA PHE A 16 -0.33 -6.11 -2.11
C PHE A 16 0.76 -6.22 -1.06
N GLN A 17 1.22 -5.09 -0.57
CA GLN A 17 2.05 -5.05 0.63
C GLN A 17 1.15 -5.19 1.85
N GLY A 18 1.44 -6.16 2.73
CA GLY A 18 0.58 -6.44 3.88
C GLY A 18 0.61 -5.31 4.91
N GLY A 19 -0.56 -4.87 5.38
CA GLY A 19 -0.67 -3.82 6.41
C GLY A 19 -0.17 -4.26 7.78
N MET A 20 1.12 -4.08 8.04
CA MET A 20 1.82 -4.42 9.29
C MET A 20 2.09 -3.14 10.10
N ALA A 21 1.56 -3.09 11.32
CA ALA A 21 1.84 -2.00 12.26
C ALA A 21 3.35 -1.85 12.48
N TRP A 22 3.83 -0.61 12.55
CA TRP A 22 5.26 -0.26 12.78
C TRP A 22 6.25 -0.67 11.67
N ILE A 23 5.77 -1.30 10.58
CA ILE A 23 6.60 -1.68 9.43
C ILE A 23 6.10 -1.00 8.15
N SER A 24 4.79 -0.92 7.99
CA SER A 24 4.13 -0.40 6.79
C SER A 24 3.99 1.11 6.88
N GLU A 25 5.13 1.79 6.98
CA GLU A 25 5.21 3.24 6.95
C GLU A 25 5.14 3.79 5.52
N ALA A 26 4.96 5.11 5.39
CA ALA A 26 4.85 5.80 4.11
C ALA A 26 5.98 5.45 3.12
N ARG A 27 7.22 5.27 3.61
CA ARG A 27 8.36 4.91 2.77
C ARG A 27 8.21 3.54 2.11
N LEU A 28 7.76 2.53 2.85
CA LEU A 28 7.56 1.17 2.32
C LEU A 28 6.36 1.12 1.38
N ALA A 29 5.25 1.74 1.78
CA ALA A 29 4.05 1.82 0.95
C ALA A 29 4.33 2.57 -0.37
N ALA A 30 5.08 3.67 -0.34
CA ALA A 30 5.48 4.40 -1.52
C ALA A 30 6.40 3.58 -2.44
N ALA A 31 7.38 2.86 -1.88
CA ALA A 31 8.28 2.01 -2.66
C ALA A 31 7.50 0.92 -3.42
N VAL A 32 6.53 0.26 -2.77
CA VAL A 32 5.70 -0.76 -3.42
C VAL A 32 4.78 -0.15 -4.49
N SER A 33 4.16 0.99 -4.19
CA SER A 33 3.27 1.67 -5.14
C SER A 33 4.03 2.15 -6.38
N ASN A 34 5.24 2.72 -6.20
CA ASN A 34 6.12 3.12 -7.30
C ASN A 34 6.61 1.93 -8.13
N ALA A 35 6.79 0.76 -7.50
CA ALA A 35 7.10 -0.47 -8.21
C ALA A 35 5.90 -1.07 -8.95
N GLY A 36 4.70 -0.51 -8.81
CA GLY A 36 3.48 -0.94 -9.51
C GLY A 36 2.61 -1.95 -8.74
N GLY A 37 2.87 -2.17 -7.45
CA GLY A 37 1.98 -2.92 -6.56
C GLY A 37 1.05 -2.00 -5.76
N LEU A 38 0.28 -2.56 -4.82
CA LEU A 38 -0.54 -1.80 -3.88
C LEU A 38 0.20 -1.62 -2.55
N GLY A 39 0.72 -0.42 -2.28
CA GLY A 39 1.30 -0.08 -0.98
C GLY A 39 0.24 0.30 0.05
N ILE A 40 0.38 -0.15 1.30
CA ILE A 40 -0.58 0.11 2.38
C ILE A 40 0.12 0.78 3.55
N ILE A 41 -0.39 1.92 4.03
CA ILE A 41 0.08 2.51 5.30
C ILE A 41 -0.75 1.94 6.44
N SER A 42 -0.11 1.37 7.46
CA SER A 42 -0.81 0.83 8.63
C SER A 42 -0.82 1.85 9.76
N ALA A 43 -2.01 2.41 10.04
CA ALA A 43 -2.20 3.38 11.12
C ALA A 43 -2.33 2.70 12.51
N MET A 44 -2.86 1.48 12.58
CA MET A 44 -3.09 0.74 13.84
C MET A 44 -3.69 1.60 14.96
N ASN A 45 -2.90 1.94 15.99
CA ASN A 45 -3.30 2.76 17.14
C ASN A 45 -2.71 4.18 17.10
N ALA A 46 -2.13 4.59 15.97
CA ALA A 46 -1.63 5.94 15.76
C ALA A 46 -2.79 6.94 15.72
N ASP A 47 -2.47 8.19 16.03
CA ASP A 47 -3.44 9.27 15.97
C ASP A 47 -3.78 9.63 14.50
N ALA A 48 -4.90 10.31 14.29
CA ALA A 48 -5.33 10.68 12.94
C ALA A 48 -4.36 11.66 12.23
N ALA A 49 -3.55 12.42 12.98
CA ALA A 49 -2.52 13.29 12.42
C ALA A 49 -1.37 12.52 11.77
N TYR A 50 -1.15 11.26 12.13
CA TYR A 50 -0.13 10.41 11.48
C TYR A 50 -0.38 10.20 9.97
N LEU A 51 -1.64 10.22 9.54
CA LEU A 51 -2.03 9.99 8.14
C LEU A 51 -2.23 11.27 7.33
N LYS A 52 -2.03 12.43 7.94
CA LYS A 52 -2.14 13.74 7.25
C LYS A 52 -0.83 14.08 6.56
#